data_AF-U2NLY0-F1
#
_entry.id   AF-U2NLY0-F1
#
_cell.length_a   1.000
_cell.length_b   1.000
_cell.length_c   1.000
_cell.angle_alpha   90.00
_cell.angle_beta   90.00
_cell.angle_gamma   90.00
#
_symmetry.space_group_name_H-M   'P 1'
#
loop_
_entity.id
_entity.type
_entity.pdbx_description
1 polymer ?
#
loop_
_entity_poly.entity_id
_entity_poly.type
_entity_poly.pdbx_seq_one_letter_code
_entity_poly.pdbx_strand_id
1 'polypeptide(L)'
;MKNIKGRFLSALLIASLSIPGISAYAEDSNSKLTNSLNKKQELLVKKQTLQTARDSLNNNKEIIKNNRETNKTLKNEIKVKTKTIHEKLKGDLSFDDETLEKIKTELKNIQNEIITLENTLQPIKAATEATKSNIKNKNFDVANMEMEKIISLQNTRTESLNKVDSMVDNLLDLINFPGNL
;
A
#
# COMPACT_ATOMS: atom_id res chain seq x y z
N MET A 1 3.09 -4.40 21.81
CA MET A 1 3.80 -3.09 21.77
C MET A 1 5.11 -3.23 21.01
N LYS A 2 5.22 -2.64 19.81
CA LYS A 2 6.48 -2.48 19.08
C LYS A 2 6.53 -1.05 18.52
N ASN A 3 7.55 -0.31 18.95
CA ASN A 3 7.74 1.12 18.77
C ASN A 3 8.15 1.46 17.33
N ILE A 4 7.36 2.28 16.65
CA ILE A 4 7.79 2.97 15.42
C ILE A 4 8.55 4.23 15.87
N LYS A 5 9.88 4.14 15.88
CA LYS A 5 10.77 5.26 16.22
C LYS A 5 10.91 6.19 15.01
N GLY A 6 10.60 7.47 15.22
CA GLY A 6 10.74 8.55 14.25
C GLY A 6 12.17 8.72 13.73
N ARG A 7 12.44 8.17 12.54
CA ARG A 7 13.70 8.35 11.81
C ARG A 7 13.59 9.23 10.56
N PHE A 8 12.44 9.86 10.31
CA PHE A 8 12.25 10.73 9.15
C PHE A 8 12.27 12.24 9.44
N LEU A 9 12.23 12.67 10.71
CA LEU A 9 12.33 14.11 11.06
C LEU A 9 13.77 14.61 11.28
N SER A 10 14.77 13.73 11.41
CA SER A 10 16.14 14.13 11.76
C SER A 10 16.98 14.62 10.57
N ALA A 11 16.57 14.37 9.32
CA ALA A 11 17.31 14.83 8.15
C ALA A 11 17.04 16.30 7.80
N LEU A 12 15.94 16.89 8.27
CA LEU A 12 15.60 18.30 8.00
C LEU A 12 16.28 19.30 8.95
N LEU A 13 16.75 18.84 10.12
CA LEU A 13 17.26 19.69 11.20
C LEU A 13 18.79 19.87 11.21
N ILE A 14 19.54 19.12 10.38
CA ILE A 14 21.01 19.20 10.34
C ILE A 14 21.49 20.26 9.32
N ALA A 15 20.61 20.77 8.46
CA ALA A 15 20.99 21.80 7.48
C ALA A 15 21.06 23.23 8.05
N SER A 16 20.68 23.48 9.31
CA SER A 16 20.61 24.83 9.90
C SER A 16 21.72 25.18 10.89
N LEU A 17 22.71 24.32 11.11
CA LEU A 17 23.76 24.54 12.14
C LEU A 17 25.18 24.37 11.60
N SER A 18 25.68 25.37 10.87
CA SER A 18 27.10 25.75 10.71
C SER A 18 27.16 26.85 9.62
N ILE A 19 27.59 28.11 9.82
CA ILE A 19 28.55 28.73 10.75
C ILE A 19 28.21 30.24 10.87
N PRO A 20 28.36 30.90 12.05
CA PRO A 20 28.38 32.36 12.16
C PRO A 20 29.80 32.93 11.91
N GLY A 21 29.93 33.76 10.86
CA GLY A 21 30.74 34.99 10.74
C GLY A 21 32.28 34.93 10.76
N ILE A 22 32.93 35.48 9.71
CA ILE A 22 34.00 36.50 9.79
C ILE A 22 33.84 37.45 8.59
N SER A 23 33.98 38.75 8.88
CA SER A 23 33.82 39.94 8.04
C SER A 23 35.05 40.28 7.17
N ALA A 24 34.89 41.32 6.33
CA ALA A 24 35.90 42.23 5.77
C ALA A 24 36.33 42.05 4.28
N TYR A 25 35.94 43.04 3.47
CA TYR A 25 36.56 43.58 2.25
C TYR A 25 36.96 42.62 1.10
N ALA A 26 36.05 42.45 0.14
CA ALA A 26 36.34 42.31 -1.31
C ALA A 26 35.03 42.44 -2.12
N GLU A 27 34.55 43.67 -2.31
CA GLU A 27 33.39 43.97 -3.16
C GLU A 27 33.74 43.76 -4.64
N ASP A 28 33.59 42.53 -5.15
CA ASP A 28 33.02 42.17 -6.47
C ASP A 28 33.42 40.74 -6.89
N SER A 29 34.57 40.24 -6.42
CA SER A 29 35.03 38.86 -6.69
C SER A 29 34.50 37.84 -5.67
N ASN A 30 34.38 38.22 -4.40
CA ASN A 30 33.85 37.34 -3.35
C ASN A 30 32.34 37.12 -3.47
N SER A 31 31.57 38.10 -3.94
CA SER A 31 30.12 37.95 -4.14
C SER A 31 29.81 36.96 -5.27
N LYS A 32 30.56 37.01 -6.39
CA LYS A 32 30.44 36.06 -7.51
C LYS A 32 30.86 34.65 -7.11
N LEU A 33 31.96 34.50 -6.36
CA LEU A 33 32.42 33.20 -5.85
C LEU A 33 31.42 32.60 -4.87
N THR A 34 30.93 33.39 -3.91
CA THR A 34 29.93 32.96 -2.92
C THR A 34 28.61 32.59 -3.59
N ASN A 35 28.14 33.38 -4.56
CA ASN A 35 26.93 33.06 -5.33
C ASN A 35 27.09 31.79 -6.19
N SER A 36 28.29 31.54 -6.74
CA SER A 36 28.58 30.32 -7.51
C SER A 36 28.64 29.08 -6.61
N LEU A 37 29.25 29.20 -5.43
CA LEU A 37 29.31 28.13 -4.43
C LEU A 37 27.91 27.79 -3.90
N ASN A 38 27.10 28.80 -3.55
CA ASN A 38 25.72 28.60 -3.11
C ASN A 38 24.88 27.90 -4.19
N LYS A 39 24.99 28.32 -5.45
CA LYS A 39 24.30 27.65 -6.58
C LYS A 39 24.74 26.19 -6.76
N LYS A 40 26.03 25.89 -6.62
CA LYS A 40 26.54 24.51 -6.67
C LYS A 40 25.99 23.66 -5.52
N GLN A 41 25.96 24.21 -4.31
CA GLN A 41 25.42 23.53 -3.14
C GLN A 41 23.92 23.26 -3.31
N GLU A 42 23.14 24.25 -3.75
CA GLU A 42 21.71 24.06 -4.06
C GLU A 42 21.49 22.99 -5.13
N LEU A 43 22.32 22.97 -6.18
CA LEU A 43 22.21 21.97 -7.24
C LEU A 43 22.56 20.56 -6.76
N LEU A 44 23.57 20.43 -5.88
CA LEU A 44 23.90 19.15 -5.25
C LEU A 44 22.75 18.64 -4.37
N VAL A 45 22.16 19.52 -3.55
CA VAL A 45 20.98 19.19 -2.74
C VAL A 45 19.82 18.76 -3.63
N LYS A 46 19.51 19.51 -4.70
CA LYS A 46 18.45 19.15 -5.67
C LYS A 46 18.71 17.81 -6.36
N LYS A 47 19.96 17.49 -6.68
CA LYS A 47 20.32 16.20 -7.28
C LYS A 47 20.12 15.05 -6.29
N GLN A 48 20.51 15.25 -5.03
CA GLN A 48 20.34 14.25 -3.98
C GLN A 48 18.86 14.01 -3.66
N THR A 49 18.05 15.07 -3.51
CA THR A 49 16.61 14.92 -3.26
C THR A 49 15.90 14.22 -4.41
N LEU A 50 16.24 14.55 -5.66
CA LEU A 50 15.71 13.87 -6.83
C LEU A 50 16.06 12.38 -6.86
N GLN A 51 17.29 12.03 -6.48
CA GLN A 51 17.72 10.64 -6.42
C GLN A 51 16.93 9.87 -5.36
N THR A 52 16.82 10.41 -4.14
CA THR A 52 16.02 9.81 -3.07
C THR A 52 14.55 9.62 -3.49
N ALA A 53 13.96 10.61 -4.16
CA ALA A 53 12.58 10.50 -4.63
C ALA A 53 12.41 9.38 -5.67
N ARG A 54 13.39 9.18 -6.57
CA ARG A 54 13.38 8.08 -7.55
C ARG A 54 13.55 6.72 -6.92
N ASP A 55 14.44 6.61 -5.94
CA ASP A 55 14.67 5.35 -5.22
C ASP A 55 13.41 4.95 -4.45
N SER A 56 12.74 5.91 -3.82
CA SER A 56 11.43 5.69 -3.18
C SER A 56 10.35 5.22 -4.17
N LEU A 57 10.26 5.84 -5.36
CA LEU A 57 9.31 5.40 -6.40
C LEU A 57 9.57 3.97 -6.87
N ASN A 58 10.84 3.59 -7.03
CA ASN A 58 11.22 2.24 -7.42
C ASN A 58 10.84 1.22 -6.34
N ASN A 59 11.15 1.52 -5.08
CA ASN A 59 10.76 0.69 -3.95
C ASN A 59 9.23 0.52 -3.84
N ASN A 60 8.49 1.63 -3.93
CA ASN A 60 7.03 1.61 -3.87
C ASN A 60 6.43 0.81 -5.04
N LYS A 61 6.99 0.92 -6.24
CA LYS A 61 6.58 0.12 -7.40
C LYS A 61 6.76 -1.39 -7.14
N GLU A 62 7.85 -1.78 -6.51
CA GLU A 62 8.10 -3.19 -6.15
C GLU A 62 7.10 -3.70 -5.11
N ILE A 63 6.83 -2.92 -4.06
CA ILE A 63 5.82 -3.24 -3.04
C ILE A 63 4.45 -3.41 -3.70
N ILE A 64 4.04 -2.48 -4.57
CA ILE A 64 2.77 -2.55 -5.30
C ILE A 64 2.71 -3.81 -6.17
N LYS A 65 3.83 -4.20 -6.82
CA LYS A 65 3.89 -5.42 -7.62
C LYS A 65 3.69 -6.66 -6.73
N ASN A 66 4.41 -6.74 -5.62
CA ASN A 66 4.33 -7.88 -4.71
C ASN A 66 2.92 -8.01 -4.12
N ASN A 67 2.33 -6.91 -3.66
CA ASN A 67 0.96 -6.88 -3.17
C ASN A 67 -0.06 -7.33 -4.23
N ARG A 68 0.13 -6.97 -5.51
CA ARG A 68 -0.75 -7.45 -6.60
C ARG A 68 -0.66 -8.96 -6.77
N GLU A 69 0.54 -9.53 -6.74
CA GLU A 69 0.72 -10.98 -6.85
C GLU A 69 0.16 -11.73 -5.64
N THR A 70 0.35 -11.22 -4.42
CA THR A 70 -0.29 -11.78 -3.21
C THR A 70 -1.81 -11.76 -3.33
N ASN A 71 -2.40 -10.61 -3.68
CA ASN A 71 -3.84 -10.48 -3.88
C ASN A 71 -4.38 -11.41 -4.99
N LYS A 72 -3.59 -11.64 -6.05
CA LYS A 72 -3.96 -12.57 -7.13
C LYS A 72 -3.94 -14.02 -6.65
N THR A 73 -2.95 -14.40 -5.85
CA THR A 73 -2.80 -15.73 -5.28
C THR A 73 -3.99 -16.05 -4.37
N LEU A 74 -4.30 -15.18 -3.41
CA LEU A 74 -5.45 -15.34 -2.50
C LEU A 74 -6.78 -15.47 -3.26
N LYS A 75 -7.00 -14.67 -4.30
CA LYS A 75 -8.20 -14.78 -5.14
C LYS A 75 -8.32 -16.15 -5.81
N ASN A 76 -7.22 -16.72 -6.25
CA ASN A 76 -7.23 -18.04 -6.88
C ASN A 76 -7.51 -19.14 -5.86
N GLU A 77 -6.94 -19.06 -4.66
CA GLU A 77 -7.20 -19.99 -3.55
C GLU A 77 -8.67 -19.96 -3.16
N ILE A 78 -9.23 -18.77 -2.89
CA ILE A 78 -10.66 -18.58 -2.62
C ILE A 78 -11.51 -19.17 -3.74
N LYS A 79 -11.17 -18.91 -5.01
CA LYS A 79 -11.92 -19.45 -6.16
C LYS A 79 -11.94 -20.99 -6.17
N VAL A 80 -10.81 -21.63 -5.86
CA VAL A 80 -10.73 -23.10 -5.77
C VAL A 80 -11.59 -23.63 -4.63
N LYS A 81 -11.52 -22.99 -3.46
CA LYS A 81 -12.34 -23.36 -2.29
C LYS A 81 -13.84 -23.18 -2.55
N THR A 82 -14.25 -22.05 -3.11
CA THR A 82 -15.66 -21.81 -3.51
C THR A 82 -16.15 -22.82 -4.53
N LYS A 83 -15.31 -23.23 -5.49
CA LYS A 83 -15.66 -24.29 -6.44
C LYS A 83 -15.88 -25.64 -5.71
N THR A 84 -15.02 -25.95 -4.75
CA THR A 84 -15.14 -27.16 -3.92
C THR A 84 -16.44 -27.15 -3.10
N ILE A 85 -16.78 -26.02 -2.48
CA ILE A 85 -18.08 -25.82 -1.82
C ILE A 85 -19.22 -26.13 -2.78
N HIS A 86 -19.20 -25.53 -3.98
CA HIS A 86 -20.26 -25.71 -4.96
C HIS A 86 -20.38 -27.17 -5.43
N GLU A 87 -19.26 -27.90 -5.57
CA GLU A 87 -19.27 -29.33 -5.90
C GLU A 87 -19.86 -30.18 -4.76
N LYS A 88 -19.56 -29.87 -3.50
CA LYS A 88 -20.12 -30.57 -2.33
C LYS A 88 -21.63 -30.33 -2.18
N LEU A 89 -22.08 -29.11 -2.41
CA LEU A 89 -23.50 -28.73 -2.34
C LEU A 89 -24.37 -29.38 -3.44
N LYS A 90 -23.78 -30.03 -4.46
CA LYS A 90 -24.53 -30.81 -5.44
C LYS A 90 -24.97 -32.19 -4.92
N GLY A 91 -24.38 -32.65 -3.81
CA GLY A 91 -24.85 -33.86 -3.13
C GLY A 91 -26.10 -33.59 -2.30
N ASP A 92 -26.77 -34.66 -1.87
CA ASP A 92 -27.86 -34.57 -0.91
C ASP A 92 -27.30 -34.27 0.49
N LEU A 93 -27.15 -32.99 0.80
CA LEU A 93 -26.78 -32.51 2.13
C LEU A 93 -28.02 -32.02 2.86
N SER A 94 -28.15 -32.42 4.12
CA SER A 94 -29.12 -31.87 5.06
C SER A 94 -28.36 -31.16 6.17
N PHE A 95 -28.84 -29.99 6.54
CA PHE A 95 -28.27 -29.15 7.59
C PHE A 95 -29.34 -28.94 8.64
N ASP A 96 -28.95 -29.02 9.92
CA ASP A 96 -29.79 -28.53 11.01
C ASP A 96 -29.92 -26.99 10.96
N ASP A 97 -30.91 -26.46 11.68
CA ASP A 97 -31.21 -25.03 11.70
C ASP A 97 -30.02 -24.18 12.21
N GLU A 98 -29.23 -24.69 13.15
CA GLU A 98 -28.08 -23.98 13.71
C GLU A 98 -26.96 -23.84 12.67
N THR A 99 -26.63 -24.92 11.98
CA THR A 99 -25.65 -24.94 10.89
C THR A 99 -26.07 -24.02 9.75
N LEU A 100 -27.37 -23.99 9.41
CA LEU A 100 -27.92 -23.07 8.41
C LEU A 100 -27.75 -21.60 8.81
N GLU A 101 -28.01 -21.25 10.07
CA GLU A 101 -27.81 -19.88 10.56
C GLU A 101 -26.32 -19.47 10.57
N LYS A 102 -25.41 -20.39 10.91
CA LYS A 102 -23.96 -20.18 10.81
C LYS A 102 -23.54 -19.91 9.35
N ILE A 103 -24.01 -20.73 8.40
CA ILE A 103 -23.74 -20.55 6.97
C ILE A 103 -24.27 -19.18 6.48
N LYS A 104 -25.51 -18.81 6.80
CA LYS A 104 -26.08 -17.50 6.43
C LYS A 104 -25.24 -16.35 6.95
N THR A 105 -24.79 -16.46 8.20
CA THR A 105 -23.94 -15.44 8.84
C THR A 105 -22.62 -15.28 8.10
N GLU A 106 -21.94 -16.38 7.78
CA GLU A 106 -20.68 -16.36 7.02
C GLU A 106 -20.86 -15.77 5.62
N LEU A 107 -21.93 -16.14 4.91
CA LEU A 107 -22.23 -15.56 3.59
C LEU A 107 -22.45 -14.05 3.65
N LYS A 108 -23.14 -13.55 4.69
CA LYS A 108 -23.32 -12.11 4.91
C LYS A 108 -21.99 -11.41 5.19
N ASN A 109 -21.11 -12.03 5.97
CA ASN A 109 -19.78 -11.48 6.24
C ASN A 109 -18.93 -11.41 4.98
N ILE A 110 -18.95 -12.46 4.15
CA ILE A 110 -18.28 -12.47 2.84
C ILE A 110 -18.80 -11.35 1.94
N GLN A 111 -20.12 -11.13 1.89
CA GLN A 111 -20.72 -10.03 1.13
C GLN A 111 -20.19 -8.66 1.58
N ASN A 112 -20.06 -8.43 2.89
CA ASN A 112 -19.51 -7.19 3.41
C ASN A 112 -18.05 -6.98 2.99
N GLU A 113 -17.23 -8.05 3.03
CA GLU A 113 -15.83 -7.96 2.59
C GLU A 113 -15.71 -7.77 1.06
N ILE A 114 -16.62 -8.34 0.26
CA ILE A 114 -16.71 -8.07 -1.18
C ILE A 114 -16.96 -6.57 -1.43
N ILE A 115 -17.87 -5.94 -0.71
CA ILE A 115 -18.13 -4.49 -0.82
C ILE A 115 -16.86 -3.69 -0.50
N THR A 116 -16.12 -4.06 0.55
CA THR A 116 -14.81 -3.44 0.86
C THR A 116 -13.84 -3.59 -0.31
N LEU A 117 -13.74 -4.78 -0.90
CA LEU A 117 -12.89 -5.03 -2.06
C LEU A 117 -13.30 -4.21 -3.28
N GLU A 118 -14.59 -4.02 -3.54
CA GLU A 118 -15.09 -3.21 -4.66
C GLU A 118 -14.77 -1.73 -4.46
N ASN A 119 -14.97 -1.22 -3.24
CA ASN A 119 -14.72 0.18 -2.88
C ASN A 119 -13.24 0.60 -3.04
N THR A 120 -12.31 -0.36 -3.06
CA THR A 120 -10.88 -0.06 -3.28
C THR A 120 -10.49 0.07 -4.76
N LEU A 121 -11.28 -0.47 -5.70
CA LEU A 121 -10.88 -0.57 -7.12
C LEU A 121 -10.76 0.79 -7.80
N GLN A 122 -11.79 1.63 -7.68
CA GLN A 122 -11.79 2.97 -8.28
C GLN A 122 -10.70 3.87 -7.67
N PRO A 123 -10.52 3.93 -6.33
CA PRO A 123 -9.42 4.65 -5.72
C PRO A 123 -8.03 4.21 -6.20
N ILE A 124 -7.79 2.90 -6.35
CA ILE A 124 -6.51 2.39 -6.89
C ILE A 124 -6.29 2.87 -8.34
N LYS A 125 -7.34 2.83 -9.16
CA LYS A 125 -7.27 3.30 -10.56
C LYS A 125 -6.95 4.79 -10.61
N ALA A 126 -7.68 5.62 -9.87
CA ALA A 126 -7.47 7.05 -9.80
C ALA A 126 -6.06 7.41 -9.31
N ALA A 127 -5.58 6.77 -8.24
CA ALA A 127 -4.23 6.99 -7.72
C ALA A 127 -3.14 6.55 -8.72
N THR A 128 -3.40 5.48 -9.50
CA THR A 128 -2.48 5.04 -10.57
C THR A 128 -2.39 6.09 -11.70
N GLU A 129 -3.51 6.67 -12.11
CA GLU A 129 -3.55 7.72 -13.13
C GLU A 129 -2.87 9.00 -12.63
N ALA A 130 -3.13 9.41 -11.38
CA ALA A 130 -2.48 10.53 -10.72
C ALA A 130 -0.96 10.33 -10.62
N THR A 131 -0.51 9.13 -10.24
CA THR A 131 0.92 8.77 -10.19
C THR A 131 1.59 8.98 -11.55
N LYS A 132 0.99 8.48 -12.64
CA LYS A 132 1.53 8.64 -14.00
C LYS A 132 1.64 10.11 -14.41
N SER A 133 0.60 10.90 -14.13
CA SER A 133 0.57 12.34 -14.43
C SER A 133 1.67 13.08 -13.66
N ASN A 134 1.80 12.82 -12.36
CA ASN A 134 2.81 13.47 -11.52
C ASN A 134 4.25 13.10 -11.92
N ILE A 135 4.51 11.84 -12.30
CA ILE A 135 5.81 11.45 -12.84
C ILE A 135 6.14 12.22 -14.13
N LYS A 136 5.18 12.33 -15.06
CA LYS A 136 5.36 13.08 -16.32
C LYS A 136 5.69 14.55 -16.06
N ASN A 137 5.06 15.14 -15.05
CA ASN A 137 5.27 16.53 -14.64
C ASN A 137 6.47 16.72 -13.68
N LYS A 138 7.24 15.66 -13.40
CA LYS A 138 8.38 15.66 -12.46
C LYS A 138 8.02 16.04 -11.02
N ASN A 139 6.74 15.89 -10.64
CA ASN A 139 6.24 16.05 -9.28
C ASN A 139 6.45 14.75 -8.50
N PHE A 140 7.70 14.36 -8.26
CA PHE A 140 8.03 13.03 -7.72
C PHE A 140 7.55 12.82 -6.29
N ASP A 141 7.52 13.86 -5.46
CA ASP A 141 7.00 13.77 -4.09
C ASP A 141 5.50 13.46 -4.09
N VAL A 142 4.74 14.11 -4.96
CA VAL A 142 3.30 13.84 -5.12
C VAL A 142 3.06 12.46 -5.71
N ALA A 143 3.88 12.04 -6.68
CA ALA A 143 3.82 10.68 -7.21
C ALA A 143 4.08 9.61 -6.13
N ASN A 144 5.01 9.86 -5.20
CA ASN A 144 5.26 8.97 -4.07
C ASN A 144 4.05 8.88 -3.13
N MET A 145 3.42 9.99 -2.78
CA MET A 145 2.20 9.98 -1.95
C MET A 145 1.06 9.19 -2.60
N GLU A 146 0.87 9.32 -3.91
CA GLU A 146 -0.13 8.53 -4.64
C GLU A 146 0.22 7.04 -4.67
N MET A 147 1.51 6.68 -4.80
CA MET A 147 1.94 5.29 -4.68
C MET A 147 1.72 4.71 -3.28
N GLU A 148 2.00 5.46 -2.21
CA GLU A 148 1.72 5.04 -0.83
C GLU A 148 0.23 4.80 -0.60
N LYS A 149 -0.63 5.64 -1.20
CA LYS A 149 -2.08 5.40 -1.21
C LYS A 149 -2.45 4.10 -1.92
N ILE A 150 -1.83 3.78 -3.07
CA ILE A 150 -2.04 2.50 -3.75
C ILE A 150 -1.62 1.33 -2.84
N ILE A 151 -0.47 1.44 -2.18
CA ILE A 151 0.03 0.41 -1.26
C ILE A 151 -0.98 0.19 -0.13
N SER A 152 -1.44 1.26 0.52
CA SER A 152 -2.44 1.19 1.60
C SER A 152 -3.72 0.49 1.14
N LEU A 153 -4.27 0.90 -0.01
CA LEU A 153 -5.47 0.28 -0.58
C LEU A 153 -5.25 -1.21 -0.91
N GLN A 154 -4.07 -1.58 -1.41
CA GLN A 154 -3.75 -2.99 -1.69
C GLN A 154 -3.55 -3.83 -0.42
N ASN A 155 -3.08 -3.21 0.67
CA ASN A 155 -3.01 -3.87 1.97
C ASN A 155 -4.42 -4.13 2.51
N THR A 156 -5.33 -3.15 2.45
CA THR A 156 -6.75 -3.35 2.77
C THR A 156 -7.35 -4.50 1.96
N ARG A 157 -7.04 -4.58 0.65
CA ARG A 157 -7.49 -5.71 -0.17
C ARG A 157 -6.92 -7.05 0.30
N THR A 158 -5.66 -7.08 0.72
CA THR A 158 -5.01 -8.30 1.21
C THR A 158 -5.68 -8.77 2.50
N GLU A 159 -5.96 -7.85 3.42
CA GLU A 159 -6.67 -8.13 4.67
C GLU A 159 -8.08 -8.65 4.42
N SER A 160 -8.87 -7.98 3.57
CA SER A 160 -10.21 -8.45 3.22
C SER A 160 -10.19 -9.81 2.52
N LEU A 161 -9.22 -10.07 1.63
CA LEU A 161 -9.09 -11.39 0.99
C LEU A 161 -8.72 -12.47 2.00
N ASN A 162 -7.81 -12.22 2.94
CA ASN A 162 -7.50 -13.19 4.00
C ASN A 162 -8.72 -13.51 4.85
N LYS A 163 -9.54 -12.51 5.20
CA LYS A 163 -10.79 -12.74 5.91
C LYS A 163 -11.76 -13.59 5.11
N VAL A 164 -11.96 -13.27 3.82
CA VAL A 164 -12.82 -14.07 2.93
C VAL A 164 -12.29 -15.50 2.83
N ASP A 165 -10.98 -15.69 2.74
CA ASP A 165 -10.35 -17.01 2.69
C ASP A 165 -10.67 -17.83 3.95
N SER A 166 -10.54 -17.24 5.14
CA SER A 166 -10.93 -17.88 6.41
C SER A 166 -12.43 -18.16 6.51
N MET A 167 -13.30 -17.24 6.06
CA MET A 167 -14.74 -17.45 6.05
C MET A 167 -15.15 -18.58 5.10
N VAL A 168 -14.45 -18.71 3.97
CA VAL A 168 -14.66 -19.79 3.02
C VAL A 168 -14.16 -21.13 3.58
N ASP A 169 -13.08 -21.15 4.37
CA ASP A 169 -12.68 -22.34 5.13
C ASP A 169 -13.74 -22.73 6.16
N ASN A 170 -14.26 -21.78 6.93
CA ASN A 170 -15.36 -22.04 7.87
C ASN A 170 -16.59 -22.63 7.16
N LEU A 171 -16.95 -22.09 5.99
CA LEU A 171 -18.04 -22.64 5.18
C LEU A 171 -17.76 -24.06 4.72
N LEU A 172 -16.53 -24.38 4.30
CA LEU A 172 -16.14 -25.73 3.95
C LEU A 172 -16.29 -26.69 5.14
N ASP A 173 -15.88 -26.27 6.33
CA ASP A 173 -15.98 -27.08 7.55
C ASP A 173 -17.43 -27.36 7.93
N LEU A 174 -18.29 -26.33 7.92
CA LEU A 174 -19.73 -26.47 8.16
C LEU A 174 -20.40 -27.44 7.15
N ILE A 175 -19.94 -27.42 5.90
CA ILE A 175 -20.44 -28.32 4.84
C ILE A 175 -19.93 -29.75 5.01
N ASN A 176 -18.70 -29.93 5.49
CA ASN A 176 -18.11 -31.25 5.70
C ASN A 176 -18.64 -31.97 6.93
N PHE A 177 -19.05 -31.22 7.97
CA PHE A 177 -19.46 -31.75 9.25
C PHE A 177 -20.77 -31.12 9.74
N PRO A 178 -21.90 -31.32 9.03
CA PRO A 178 -23.19 -30.83 9.47
C PRO A 178 -23.55 -31.45 10.83
N GLY A 179 -23.72 -30.62 11.86
CA GLY A 179 -24.13 -31.05 13.21
C GLY A 179 -23.04 -31.19 14.29
N ASN A 180 -21.78 -30.80 14.04
CA ASN A 180 -20.65 -30.98 14.98
C ASN A 180 -20.03 -29.68 15.56
N LEU A 181 -20.74 -28.55 15.51
CA LEU A 181 -20.27 -27.26 16.07
C LEU A 181 -21.37 -26.54 16.81
#